data_AF-A0A0H5BJI4-F1
#
_entry.id   AF-A0A0H5BJI4-F1
#
_cell.length_a   1.000
_cell.length_b   1.000
_cell.length_c   1.000
_cell.angle_alpha   90.00
_cell.angle_beta   90.00
_cell.angle_gamma   90.00
#
_symmetry.space_group_name_H-M   'P 1'
#
loop_
_entity.id
_entity.type
_entity.pdbx_description
1 polymer ?
#
loop_
_entity_poly.entity_id
_entity_poly.type
_entity_poly.pdbx_seq_one_letter_code
_entity_poly.pdbx_strand_id
1 'polypeptide(L)'
;MTTQRWILAFCFSLASDTCRTFGSGIVQPFKGESYYVRSDCQFRLISFTVNQKEYSVTIRRGHNGLLVQVKIIINKVTTLLQNGHVVVKNKKFELRQKTGLGHRHQWRRQRLK
;
A
#
# COMPACT_ATOMS: atom_id res chain seq x y z
N MET A 1 11.62 -23.34 38.64
CA MET A 1 12.14 -23.44 37.25
C MET A 1 10.98 -23.50 36.26
N THR A 2 10.13 -22.45 36.16
CA THR A 2 8.91 -22.54 35.30
C THR A 2 8.34 -21.20 34.82
N THR A 3 8.94 -20.06 35.17
CA THR A 3 8.42 -18.73 34.79
C THR A 3 8.97 -18.21 33.46
N GLN A 4 10.11 -18.74 33.00
CA GLN A 4 10.83 -18.22 31.83
C GLN A 4 10.26 -18.68 30.48
N ARG A 5 9.41 -19.72 30.48
CA ARG A 5 8.84 -20.32 29.26
C ARG A 5 7.64 -19.53 28.70
N TRP A 6 6.98 -18.72 29.53
CA TRP A 6 5.85 -17.88 29.13
C TRP A 6 6.27 -16.51 28.58
N ILE A 7 7.41 -15.98 29.01
CA ILE A 7 7.93 -14.68 28.53
C ILE A 7 8.34 -14.76 27.05
N LEU A 8 8.87 -15.92 26.62
CA LEU A 8 9.24 -16.14 25.21
C LEU A 8 8.03 -16.30 24.28
N ALA A 9 6.88 -16.74 24.80
CA ALA A 9 5.64 -16.84 24.02
C ALA A 9 4.99 -15.47 23.80
N PHE A 10 5.21 -14.50 24.69
CA PHE A 10 4.61 -13.17 24.59
C PHE A 10 5.34 -12.25 23.59
N CYS A 11 6.64 -12.48 23.34
CA CYS A 11 7.41 -11.73 22.34
C CYS A 11 7.26 -12.26 20.90
N PHE A 12 6.79 -13.50 20.71
CA PHE A 12 6.67 -14.13 19.39
C PHE A 12 5.38 -13.80 18.63
N SER A 13 4.44 -13.08 19.25
CA SER A 13 3.12 -12.79 18.67
C SER A 13 3.00 -11.42 17.98
N LEU A 14 4.07 -10.63 17.89
CA LEU A 14 4.09 -9.42 17.04
C LEU A 14 4.30 -9.75 15.56
N ALA A 15 3.66 -10.80 15.05
CA ALA A 15 3.45 -10.92 13.62
C ALA A 15 2.53 -9.75 13.23
N SER A 16 3.10 -8.68 12.65
CA SER A 16 2.26 -7.60 12.16
C SER A 16 1.38 -8.16 11.04
N ASP A 17 0.06 -8.11 11.19
CA ASP A 17 -0.94 -8.50 10.16
C ASP A 17 -0.94 -7.54 8.94
N THR A 18 0.22 -7.01 8.58
CA THR A 18 0.42 -5.96 7.60
C THR A 18 1.47 -6.40 6.60
N CYS A 19 1.11 -6.34 5.32
CA CYS A 19 2.09 -6.37 4.23
C CYS A 19 2.67 -4.96 4.04
N ARG A 20 4.00 -4.85 3.96
CA ARG A 20 4.68 -3.56 3.76
C ARG A 20 5.67 -3.67 2.61
N THR A 21 5.92 -2.54 1.96
CA THR A 21 7.09 -2.38 1.10
C THR A 21 7.68 -1.00 1.33
N PHE A 22 9.00 -0.91 1.48
CA PHE A 22 9.68 0.31 1.87
C PHE A 22 11.11 0.34 1.34
N GLY A 23 11.77 1.49 1.52
CA GLY A 23 13.09 1.75 0.93
C GLY A 23 13.06 1.59 -0.59
N SER A 24 14.16 1.08 -1.14
CA SER A 24 14.37 0.87 -2.58
C SER A 24 13.88 -0.48 -3.11
N GLY A 25 13.30 -1.36 -2.27
CA GLY A 25 12.87 -2.69 -2.73
C GLY A 25 12.55 -3.71 -1.65
N ILE A 26 12.52 -3.35 -0.37
CA ILE A 26 12.19 -4.32 0.68
C ILE A 26 10.69 -4.62 0.62
N VAL A 27 10.34 -5.90 0.70
CA VAL A 27 8.97 -6.41 0.80
C VAL A 27 8.88 -7.24 2.07
N GLN A 28 7.97 -6.85 2.95
CA GLN A 28 7.60 -7.57 4.16
C GLN A 28 6.23 -8.20 3.93
N PRO A 29 6.13 -9.54 3.76
CA PRO A 29 4.85 -10.22 3.58
C PRO A 29 4.05 -10.24 4.89
N PHE A 30 2.77 -10.63 4.82
CA PHE A 30 1.94 -10.85 6.02
C PHE A 30 2.49 -11.95 6.94
N LYS A 31 3.14 -12.96 6.34
CA LYS A 31 3.75 -14.09 7.03
C LYS A 31 5.06 -14.43 6.36
N GLY A 32 6.06 -14.78 7.17
CA GLY A 32 7.40 -15.13 6.71
C GLY A 32 8.38 -13.96 6.74
N GLU A 33 9.58 -14.23 6.23
CA GLU A 33 10.69 -13.29 6.28
C GLU A 33 10.58 -12.19 5.23
N SER A 34 11.17 -11.04 5.53
CA SER A 34 11.29 -9.94 4.57
C SER A 34 12.31 -10.28 3.49
N TYR A 35 12.06 -9.83 2.27
CA TYR A 35 12.94 -10.05 1.13
C TYR A 35 13.12 -8.77 0.29
N TYR A 36 14.18 -8.73 -0.51
CA TYR A 36 14.51 -7.60 -1.35
C TYR A 36 14.21 -7.89 -2.82
N VAL A 37 13.49 -6.98 -3.48
CA VAL A 37 13.16 -7.03 -4.91
C VAL A 37 13.67 -5.78 -5.60
N ARG A 38 14.63 -5.97 -6.52
CA ARG A 38 15.10 -4.92 -7.42
C ARG A 38 14.49 -5.11 -8.80
N SER A 39 13.49 -4.30 -9.13
CA SER A 39 12.87 -4.30 -10.45
C SER A 39 12.20 -2.96 -10.71
N ASP A 40 12.26 -2.50 -11.96
CA ASP A 40 11.50 -1.36 -12.47
C ASP A 40 10.24 -1.79 -13.26
N CYS A 41 10.03 -3.09 -13.41
CA CYS A 41 8.82 -3.67 -13.94
C CYS A 41 7.65 -3.49 -12.97
N GLN A 42 6.44 -3.52 -13.52
CA GLN A 42 5.23 -3.53 -12.74
C GLN A 42 5.02 -4.93 -12.13
N PHE A 43 4.77 -5.01 -10.82
CA PHE A 43 4.49 -6.28 -10.14
C PHE A 43 3.38 -6.15 -9.10
N ARG A 44 2.69 -7.26 -8.86
CA ARG A 44 1.53 -7.32 -7.97
C ARG A 44 2.01 -7.56 -6.53
N LEU A 45 1.82 -6.57 -5.67
CA LEU A 45 2.23 -6.64 -4.26
C LEU A 45 1.28 -7.54 -3.46
N ILE A 46 -0.02 -7.43 -3.71
CA ILE A 46 -1.05 -8.28 -3.12
C ILE A 46 -2.21 -8.44 -4.10
N SER A 47 -2.83 -9.61 -4.08
CA SER A 47 -4.07 -9.87 -4.82
C SER A 47 -4.88 -10.93 -4.13
N PHE A 48 -6.19 -10.73 -4.10
CA PHE A 48 -7.15 -11.69 -3.61
C PHE A 48 -8.48 -11.50 -4.32
N THR A 49 -9.31 -12.54 -4.30
CA THR A 49 -10.63 -12.53 -4.92
C THR A 49 -11.67 -12.85 -3.87
N VAL A 50 -12.71 -12.02 -3.77
CA VAL A 50 -13.87 -12.27 -2.90
C VAL A 50 -15.12 -12.08 -3.74
N ASN A 51 -16.03 -13.06 -3.73
CA ASN A 51 -17.29 -13.03 -4.48
C ASN A 51 -17.09 -12.68 -5.97
N GLN A 52 -16.13 -13.34 -6.63
CA GLN A 52 -15.76 -13.11 -8.04
C GLN A 52 -15.27 -11.68 -8.38
N LYS A 53 -14.96 -10.87 -7.36
CA LYS A 53 -14.37 -9.54 -7.54
C LYS A 53 -12.90 -9.59 -7.14
N GLU A 54 -12.05 -9.10 -8.04
CA GLU A 54 -10.62 -8.95 -7.80
C GLU A 54 -10.36 -7.71 -6.94
N TYR A 55 -9.47 -7.89 -5.96
CA TYR A 55 -8.88 -6.83 -5.18
C TYR A 55 -7.36 -6.96 -5.29
N SER A 56 -6.70 -5.94 -5.77
CA SER A 56 -5.26 -6.01 -5.97
C SER A 56 -4.57 -4.67 -5.77
N VAL A 57 -3.34 -4.74 -5.28
CA VAL A 57 -2.42 -3.60 -5.27
C VAL A 57 -1.23 -4.00 -6.12
N THR A 58 -1.00 -3.22 -7.17
CA THR A 58 0.10 -3.40 -8.10
C THR A 58 0.99 -2.18 -8.04
N ILE A 59 2.30 -2.38 -7.99
CA ILE A 59 3.28 -1.32 -7.85
C ILE A 59 4.28 -1.36 -8.99
N ARG A 60 4.85 -0.20 -9.30
CA ARG A 60 6.02 -0.07 -10.17
C ARG A 60 7.02 0.84 -9.50
N ARG A 61 8.28 0.40 -9.48
CA ARG A 61 9.41 1.21 -9.01
C ARG A 61 10.15 1.80 -10.21
N GLY A 62 10.82 2.92 -9.99
CA GLY A 62 11.76 3.48 -10.96
C GLY A 62 13.11 2.77 -10.88
N HIS A 63 14.00 3.11 -11.81
CA HIS A 63 15.39 2.61 -11.82
C HIS A 63 16.15 2.93 -10.52
N ASN A 64 15.79 4.01 -9.82
CA ASN A 64 16.32 4.40 -8.52
C ASN A 64 15.71 3.61 -7.33
N GLY A 65 14.84 2.64 -7.61
CA GLY A 65 14.14 1.86 -6.60
C GLY A 65 12.98 2.60 -5.93
N LEU A 66 12.72 3.87 -6.24
CA LEU A 66 11.59 4.61 -5.65
C LEU A 66 10.27 4.18 -6.26
N LEU A 67 9.20 4.17 -5.46
CA LEU A 67 7.84 3.92 -5.94
C LEU A 67 7.39 5.07 -6.86
N VAL A 68 7.12 4.75 -8.12
CA VAL A 68 6.67 5.74 -9.13
C VAL A 68 5.19 5.59 -9.47
N GLN A 69 4.61 4.42 -9.20
CA GLN A 69 3.21 4.13 -9.49
C GLN A 69 2.64 3.12 -8.51
N VAL A 70 1.42 3.36 -8.04
CA VAL A 70 0.60 2.40 -7.29
C VAL A 70 -0.77 2.33 -7.94
N LYS A 71 -1.18 1.14 -8.38
CA LYS A 71 -2.51 0.85 -8.91
C LYS A 71 -3.26 -0.01 -7.90
N ILE A 72 -4.40 0.48 -7.42
CA ILE A 72 -5.29 -0.21 -6.50
C ILE A 72 -6.58 -0.53 -7.23
N ILE A 73 -6.99 -1.78 -7.21
CA ILE A 73 -8.28 -2.25 -7.70
C ILE A 73 -9.09 -2.71 -6.51
N ILE A 74 -10.24 -2.09 -6.27
CA ILE A 74 -11.21 -2.49 -5.25
C ILE A 74 -12.59 -2.47 -5.89
N ASN A 75 -13.31 -3.61 -5.88
CA ASN A 75 -14.67 -3.68 -6.45
C ASN A 75 -14.76 -3.16 -7.90
N LYS A 76 -13.80 -3.53 -8.77
CA LYS A 76 -13.68 -3.05 -10.16
C LYS A 76 -13.43 -1.54 -10.30
N VAL A 77 -13.18 -0.82 -9.20
CA VAL A 77 -12.76 0.58 -9.21
C VAL A 77 -11.24 0.62 -9.24
N THR A 78 -10.69 1.25 -10.28
CA THR A 78 -9.25 1.50 -10.37
C THR A 78 -8.91 2.88 -9.80
N THR A 79 -8.02 2.88 -8.82
CA THR A 79 -7.36 4.06 -8.26
C THR A 79 -5.88 3.99 -8.63
N LEU A 80 -5.36 5.03 -9.26
CA LEU A 80 -3.98 5.16 -9.68
C LEU A 80 -3.32 6.31 -8.93
N LEU A 81 -2.22 6.03 -8.23
CA LEU A 81 -1.33 7.02 -7.66
C LEU A 81 -0.09 7.10 -8.55
N GLN A 82 0.14 8.24 -9.17
CA GLN A 82 1.27 8.44 -10.09
C GLN A 82 1.63 9.92 -10.13
N ASN A 83 2.94 10.23 -10.10
CA ASN A 83 3.47 11.60 -10.21
C ASN A 83 2.81 12.58 -9.22
N GLY A 84 2.57 12.17 -7.98
CA GLY A 84 1.93 13.00 -6.95
C GLY A 84 0.42 13.21 -7.11
N HIS A 85 -0.21 12.60 -8.10
CA HIS A 85 -1.65 12.71 -8.35
C HIS A 85 -2.38 11.41 -8.06
N VAL A 86 -3.62 11.55 -7.55
CA VAL A 86 -4.55 10.44 -7.37
C VAL A 86 -5.58 10.50 -8.49
N VAL A 87 -5.69 9.44 -9.29
CA VAL A 87 -6.68 9.31 -10.36
C VAL A 87 -7.63 8.17 -10.02
N VAL A 88 -8.92 8.44 -9.91
CA VAL A 88 -9.95 7.42 -9.61
C VAL A 88 -10.94 7.40 -10.77
N LYS A 89 -11.13 6.24 -11.42
CA LYS A 89 -12.02 6.10 -12.60
C LYS A 89 -11.75 7.19 -13.67
N ASN A 90 -10.48 7.41 -14.02
CA ASN A 90 -10.02 8.44 -14.97
C ASN A 90 -10.31 9.89 -14.57
N LYS A 91 -10.68 10.15 -13.30
CA LYS A 91 -10.84 11.50 -12.76
C LYS A 91 -9.67 11.82 -11.86
N LYS A 92 -8.95 12.90 -12.17
CA LYS A 92 -7.81 13.40 -11.40
C LYS A 92 -8.31 14.14 -10.15
N PHE A 93 -7.68 13.85 -9.01
CA PHE A 93 -7.91 14.52 -7.74
C PHE A 93 -6.57 15.05 -7.23
N GLU A 94 -6.59 16.30 -6.78
CA GLU A 94 -5.46 16.91 -6.08
C GLU A 94 -5.72 16.89 -4.58
N LEU A 95 -4.73 16.45 -3.83
CA LEU A 95 -4.80 16.46 -2.38
C LEU A 95 -4.59 17.89 -1.90
N ARG A 96 -5.67 18.59 -1.53
CA ARG A 96 -5.53 19.80 -0.70
C ARG A 96 -5.14 19.39 0.71
N GLN A 97 -3.88 19.55 1.07
CA GLN A 97 -3.50 19.59 2.48
C GLN A 97 -4.21 20.79 3.10
N LYS A 98 -5.16 20.55 4.01
CA LYS A 98 -5.61 21.59 4.93
C LYS A 98 -4.57 21.64 6.05
N THR A 99 -3.71 22.65 6.03
CA THR A 99 -2.91 23.07 7.18
C THR A 99 -3.84 23.72 8.19
N GLY A 100 -4.44 22.91 9.05
CA GLY A 100 -5.26 23.35 10.17
C GLY A 100 -5.58 22.17 11.05
N LEU A 101 -5.24 22.26 12.34
CA LEU A 101 -5.54 21.25 13.36
C LEU A 101 -7.00 20.81 13.23
N GLY A 102 -7.22 19.59 12.74
CA GLY A 102 -8.57 19.10 12.48
C GLY A 102 -8.56 17.94 11.50
N HIS A 103 -8.37 16.74 12.04
CA HIS A 103 -8.45 15.48 11.30
C HIS A 103 -9.85 15.27 10.69
N ARG A 104 -10.05 15.73 9.46
CA ARG A 104 -11.07 15.19 8.55
C ARG A 104 -10.73 15.45 7.10
N HIS A 105 -10.16 14.43 6.44
CA HIS A 105 -9.89 14.46 5.00
C HIS A 105 -11.21 14.35 4.23
N GLN A 106 -11.71 15.47 3.70
CA GLN A 106 -12.88 15.48 2.82
C GLN A 106 -12.46 15.93 1.41
N TRP A 107 -12.66 15.05 0.43
CA TRP A 107 -12.38 15.30 -0.98
C TRP A 107 -13.43 16.24 -1.58
N ARG A 108 -12.99 17.32 -2.25
CA ARG A 108 -13.88 18.23 -2.98
C ARG A 108 -13.52 18.24 -4.46
N ARG A 109 -14.50 17.92 -5.31
CA ARG A 109 -14.42 17.86 -6.78
C ARG A 109 -14.12 19.26 -7.34
N GLN A 110 -13.17 19.39 -8.27
CA GLN A 110 -13.09 20.56 -9.14
C GLN A 110 -13.59 20.20 -10.55
N ARG A 111 -14.45 21.05 -11.13
CA ARG A 111 -14.76 21.06 -12.56
C ARG A 111 -13.64 21.84 -13.25
N LEU A 112 -12.98 21.23 -14.22
CA LEU A 112 -12.17 21.97 -15.18
C LEU A 112 -13.14 22.60 -16.20
N LYS A 113 -12.90 23.88 -16.51
CA LYS A 113 -13.55 24.65 -17.58
C LYS A 113 -13.10 24.13 -18.93
#